data_AF-A0AAD7GCM8-F1
#
_entry.id   AF-A0AAD7GCM8-F1
#
_cell.length_a   1.000
_cell.length_b   1.000
_cell.length_c   1.000
_cell.angle_alpha   90.00
_cell.angle_beta   90.00
_cell.angle_gamma   90.00
#
_symmetry.space_group_name_H-M   'P 1'
#
loop_
_entity.id
_entity.type
_entity.pdbx_description
1 polymer ?
#
loop_
_entity_poly.entity_id
_entity_poly.type
_entity_poly.pdbx_seq_one_letter_code
_entity_poly.pdbx_strand_id
1 'polypeptide(L)'
;PWALPVGRVTMDQRFKLPRTDEEQIRLDLEIHCLVTYIADEEPFLVHHEQRLREEGDNGLAYQVALHRMERSRFNAQHMRRLIKLSKENGFTGYLSPGVSICRERHACPPAAPAPSSAAAQDPDAVMRGGDLDVIEEESKGKGKGEEDEDSVADAFMNILHIADGGTGAPGGLVQHCGAHVIYNGL
;
A
#
# COMPACT_ATOMS: atom_id res chain seq x y z
N PRO A 1 1.10 -20.76 -41.33
CA PRO A 1 -0.05 -20.20 -40.56
C PRO A 1 0.32 -19.28 -39.36
N TRP A 2 1.54 -19.32 -38.83
CA TRP A 2 1.96 -18.49 -37.67
C TRP A 2 2.33 -17.03 -38.02
N ALA A 3 2.60 -16.73 -39.30
CA ALA A 3 2.94 -15.38 -39.76
C ALA A 3 1.71 -14.50 -40.07
N LEU A 4 0.49 -15.06 -40.05
CA LEU A 4 -0.73 -14.30 -40.28
C LEU A 4 -1.11 -13.51 -39.01
N PRO A 5 -1.63 -12.28 -39.13
CA PRO A 5 -2.07 -11.48 -37.98
C PRO A 5 -3.03 -12.24 -37.06
N VAL A 6 -4.01 -12.96 -37.64
CA VAL A 6 -4.95 -13.81 -36.88
C VAL A 6 -4.24 -14.91 -36.10
N GLY A 7 -3.21 -15.53 -36.67
CA GLY A 7 -2.43 -16.59 -36.02
C GLY A 7 -1.65 -16.09 -34.81
N ARG A 8 -1.12 -14.85 -34.85
CA ARG A 8 -0.47 -14.22 -33.71
C ARG A 8 -1.46 -13.91 -32.58
N VAL A 9 -2.60 -13.30 -32.90
CA VAL A 9 -3.64 -12.96 -31.90
C VAL A 9 -4.19 -14.22 -31.23
N THR A 10 -4.49 -15.28 -31.99
CA THR A 10 -4.93 -16.56 -31.42
C THR A 10 -3.87 -17.19 -30.52
N MET A 11 -2.59 -17.08 -30.90
CA MET A 11 -1.47 -17.56 -30.09
C MET A 11 -1.34 -16.78 -28.79
N ASP A 12 -1.43 -15.44 -28.84
CA ASP A 12 -1.38 -14.59 -27.65
C ASP A 12 -2.56 -14.88 -26.72
N GLN A 13 -3.77 -15.01 -27.26
CA GLN A 13 -4.95 -15.37 -26.48
C GLN A 13 -4.79 -16.71 -25.78
N ARG A 14 -4.22 -17.71 -26.47
CA ARG A 14 -3.95 -19.03 -25.90
C ARG A 14 -3.03 -18.97 -24.68
N PHE A 15 -2.06 -18.07 -24.65
CA PHE A 15 -1.15 -17.91 -23.51
C PHE A 15 -1.70 -16.95 -22.44
N LYS A 16 -2.51 -15.96 -22.84
CA LYS A 16 -3.13 -15.01 -21.91
C LYS A 16 -4.14 -15.69 -20.99
N LEU A 17 -4.97 -16.61 -21.51
CA LEU A 17 -6.00 -17.25 -20.70
C LEU A 17 -5.43 -18.01 -19.49
N PRO A 18 -4.48 -18.96 -19.62
CA PRO A 18 -3.89 -19.63 -18.46
C PRO A 18 -3.16 -18.66 -17.52
N ARG A 19 -2.50 -17.63 -18.09
CA ARG A 19 -1.79 -16.62 -17.30
C ARG A 19 -2.74 -15.80 -16.44
N THR A 20 -3.96 -15.52 -16.93
CA THR A 20 -4.98 -14.83 -16.14
C THR A 20 -5.38 -15.67 -14.91
N ASP A 21 -5.53 -16.97 -15.07
CA ASP A 21 -5.88 -17.87 -13.95
C ASP A 21 -4.74 -17.93 -12.91
N GLU A 22 -3.49 -18.06 -13.37
CA GLU A 22 -2.30 -18.03 -12.50
C GLU A 22 -2.18 -16.70 -11.75
N GLU A 23 -2.41 -15.59 -12.45
CA GLU A 23 -2.35 -14.25 -11.90
C GLU A 23 -3.45 -14.02 -10.86
N GLN A 24 -4.66 -14.54 -11.09
CA GLN A 24 -5.74 -14.47 -10.12
C GLN A 24 -5.36 -15.17 -8.80
N ILE A 25 -4.81 -16.39 -8.87
CA ILE A 25 -4.35 -17.14 -7.69
C ILE A 25 -3.25 -16.36 -6.95
N ARG A 26 -2.29 -15.79 -7.70
CA ARG A 26 -1.22 -14.98 -7.11
C ARG A 26 -1.77 -13.76 -6.38
N LEU A 27 -2.68 -13.02 -7.01
CA LEU A 27 -3.27 -11.81 -6.43
C LEU A 27 -4.10 -12.13 -5.19
N ASP A 28 -4.84 -13.24 -5.16
CA ASP A 28 -5.59 -13.67 -3.98
C ASP A 28 -4.67 -13.91 -2.77
N LEU A 29 -3.51 -14.54 -3.01
CA LEU A 29 -2.48 -14.72 -1.98
C LEU A 29 -1.86 -13.38 -1.56
N GLU A 30 -1.58 -12.50 -2.51
CA GLU A 30 -0.99 -11.19 -2.23
C GLU A 30 -1.94 -10.31 -1.41
N ILE A 31 -3.24 -10.34 -1.69
CA ILE A 31 -4.27 -9.66 -0.90
C ILE A 31 -4.26 -10.21 0.54
N HIS A 32 -4.22 -11.53 0.71
CA HIS A 32 -4.18 -12.14 2.03
C HIS A 32 -2.92 -11.75 2.81
N CYS A 33 -1.75 -11.75 2.15
CA CYS A 33 -0.48 -11.29 2.72
C CYS A 33 -0.54 -9.81 3.11
N LEU A 34 -1.10 -8.95 2.25
CA LEU A 34 -1.23 -7.52 2.51
C LEU A 34 -2.14 -7.24 3.71
N VAL A 35 -3.27 -7.94 3.81
CA VAL A 35 -4.19 -7.82 4.96
C VAL A 35 -3.48 -8.24 6.25
N THR A 36 -2.73 -9.34 6.20
CA THR A 36 -1.94 -9.81 7.36
C THR A 36 -0.91 -8.78 7.79
N TYR A 37 -0.17 -8.23 6.83
CA TYR A 37 0.81 -7.18 7.07
C TYR A 37 0.18 -5.92 7.70
N ILE A 38 -0.95 -5.46 7.16
CA ILE A 38 -1.68 -4.30 7.71
C ILE A 38 -2.11 -4.55 9.16
N ALA A 39 -2.58 -5.76 9.47
CA ALA A 39 -3.01 -6.13 10.81
C ALA A 39 -1.84 -6.18 11.82
N ASP A 40 -0.67 -6.62 11.37
CA ASP A 40 0.53 -6.75 12.22
C ASP A 40 1.32 -5.43 12.36
N GLU A 41 1.24 -4.52 11.37
CA GLU A 41 2.02 -3.28 11.34
C GLU A 41 1.64 -2.30 12.46
N GLU A 42 0.35 -2.10 12.71
CA GLU A 42 -0.14 -1.17 13.74
C GLU A 42 0.35 -1.54 15.16
N PRO A 43 0.12 -2.77 15.68
CA PRO A 43 0.60 -3.14 17.01
C PRO A 43 2.13 -3.14 17.10
N PHE A 44 2.83 -3.44 16.01
CA PHE A 44 4.29 -3.35 15.95
C PHE A 44 4.78 -1.91 16.17
N LEU A 45 4.23 -0.94 15.44
CA LEU A 45 4.63 0.46 15.56
C LEU A 45 4.26 1.05 16.93
N VAL A 46 3.09 0.69 17.48
CA VAL A 46 2.68 1.07 18.84
C VAL A 46 3.66 0.53 19.88
N HIS A 47 4.05 -0.74 19.75
CA HIS A 47 5.02 -1.35 20.66
C HIS A 47 6.36 -0.62 20.65
N HIS A 48 6.91 -0.34 19.47
CA HIS A 48 8.19 0.35 19.35
C HIS A 48 8.14 1.81 19.79
N GLU A 49 7.07 2.54 19.49
CA GLU A 49 6.86 3.89 20.02
C GLU A 49 6.88 3.89 21.56
N GLN A 50 6.16 2.96 22.18
CA GLN A 50 6.09 2.86 23.63
C GLN A 50 7.44 2.48 24.24
N ARG A 51 8.13 1.50 23.66
CA ARG A 51 9.45 1.07 24.13
C ARG A 51 10.47 2.21 24.09
N LEU A 52 10.49 3.00 23.01
CA LEU A 52 11.39 4.15 22.87
C LEU A 52 11.10 5.26 23.89
N ARG A 53 9.81 5.47 24.24
CA ARG A 53 9.45 6.40 25.32
C ARG A 53 9.98 5.93 26.68
N GLU A 54 9.90 4.63 26.95
CA GLU A 54 10.41 4.03 28.19
C GLU A 54 11.94 4.09 28.28
N GLU A 55 12.63 3.94 27.15
CA GLU A 55 14.09 4.08 27.02
C GLU A 55 14.56 5.55 27.12
N GLY A 56 13.64 6.52 27.03
CA GLY A 56 13.92 7.96 27.14
C GLY A 56 14.27 8.65 25.81
N ASP A 57 14.25 7.93 24.69
CA ASP A 57 14.47 8.51 23.36
C ASP A 57 13.15 9.10 22.80
N ASN A 58 12.79 10.26 23.33
CA ASN A 58 11.57 10.97 22.93
C ASN A 58 11.60 11.44 21.47
N GLY A 59 12.79 11.72 20.92
CA GLY A 59 12.95 12.20 19.55
C GLY A 59 12.60 11.11 18.55
N LEU A 60 13.17 9.92 18.73
CA LEU A 60 12.88 8.78 17.86
C LEU A 60 11.44 8.28 18.07
N ALA A 61 10.95 8.25 19.32
CA ALA A 61 9.55 7.89 19.60
C ALA A 61 8.56 8.80 18.87
N TYR A 62 8.84 10.11 18.81
CA TYR A 62 8.01 11.06 18.07
C TYR A 62 8.03 10.79 16.56
N GLN A 63 9.20 10.50 15.98
CA GLN A 63 9.31 10.13 14.57
C GLN A 63 8.54 8.85 14.24
N VAL A 64 8.63 7.82 15.11
CA VAL A 64 7.85 6.59 14.97
C VAL A 64 6.34 6.88 15.05
N ALA A 65 5.91 7.77 15.94
CA ALA A 65 4.51 8.16 16.03
C ALA A 65 4.00 8.86 14.75
N LEU A 66 4.81 9.76 14.17
CA LEU A 66 4.48 10.40 12.89
C LEU A 66 4.39 9.37 11.76
N HIS A 67 5.37 8.47 11.67
CA HIS A 67 5.36 7.39 10.69
C HIS A 67 4.14 6.50 10.86
N ARG A 68 3.79 6.10 12.10
CA ARG A 68 2.57 5.33 12.38
C ARG A 68 1.34 6.06 11.85
N MET A 69 1.16 7.34 12.18
CA MET A 69 0.00 8.12 11.72
C MET A 69 -0.12 8.16 10.19
N GLU A 70 1.00 8.29 9.48
CA GLU A 70 1.02 8.25 8.03
C GLU A 70 0.63 6.86 7.50
N ARG A 71 1.26 5.80 8.02
CA ARG A 71 0.97 4.41 7.64
C ARG A 71 -0.48 4.03 7.90
N SER A 72 -1.05 4.40 9.05
CA SER A 72 -2.45 4.11 9.37
C SER A 72 -3.42 4.72 8.34
N ARG A 73 -3.10 5.90 7.75
CA ARG A 73 -3.92 6.52 6.70
C ARG A 73 -3.88 5.72 5.40
N PHE A 74 -2.70 5.31 4.96
CA PHE A 74 -2.54 4.47 3.76
C PHE A 74 -3.19 3.11 3.96
N ASN A 75 -2.95 2.46 5.10
CA ASN A 75 -3.53 1.18 5.44
C ASN A 75 -5.06 1.24 5.47
N ALA A 76 -5.65 2.30 6.04
CA ALA A 76 -7.09 2.52 5.98
C ALA A 76 -7.61 2.68 4.54
N GLN A 77 -6.85 3.36 3.66
CA GLN A 77 -7.20 3.47 2.25
C GLN A 77 -7.11 2.13 1.52
N HIS A 78 -6.05 1.35 1.75
CA HIS A 78 -5.90 0.00 1.20
C HIS A 78 -7.05 -0.90 1.63
N MET A 79 -7.38 -0.92 2.92
CA MET A 79 -8.50 -1.71 3.43
C MET A 79 -9.84 -1.30 2.81
N ARG A 80 -10.12 0.00 2.66
CA ARG A 80 -11.33 0.47 1.96
C ARG A 80 -11.40 -0.03 0.52
N ARG A 81 -10.28 0.01 -0.21
CA ARG A 81 -10.21 -0.48 -1.59
C ARG A 81 -10.40 -2.00 -1.65
N LEU A 82 -9.76 -2.75 -0.77
CA LEU A 82 -9.92 -4.21 -0.69
C LEU A 82 -11.37 -4.61 -0.35
N ILE A 83 -12.02 -3.91 0.58
CA ILE A 83 -13.44 -4.12 0.91
C ILE A 83 -14.35 -3.78 -0.27
N LYS A 84 -13.98 -2.81 -1.12
CA LYS A 84 -14.72 -2.52 -2.35
C LYS A 84 -14.52 -3.65 -3.37
N LEU A 85 -13.27 -4.07 -3.59
CA LEU A 85 -12.94 -5.16 -4.50
C LEU A 85 -13.62 -6.48 -4.11
N SER A 86 -13.73 -6.78 -2.82
CA SER A 86 -14.38 -8.01 -2.35
C SER A 86 -15.89 -8.06 -2.61
N LYS A 87 -16.49 -6.94 -3.07
CA LYS A 87 -17.91 -6.87 -3.45
C LYS A 87 -18.12 -7.03 -4.95
N GLU A 88 -17.06 -6.99 -5.75
CA GLU A 88 -17.12 -7.17 -7.20
C GLU A 88 -17.34 -8.64 -7.55
N ASN A 89 -18.04 -8.90 -8.65
CA ASN A 89 -18.26 -10.26 -9.13
C ASN A 89 -16.93 -10.88 -9.58
N GLY A 90 -16.67 -12.12 -9.16
CA GLY A 90 -15.45 -12.85 -9.52
C GLY A 90 -14.29 -12.69 -8.53
N PHE A 91 -14.48 -11.97 -7.43
CA PHE A 91 -13.50 -11.96 -6.33
C PHE A 91 -13.48 -13.32 -5.62
N THR A 92 -12.29 -13.93 -5.52
CA THR A 92 -12.08 -15.25 -4.90
C THR A 92 -11.17 -15.21 -3.66
N GLY A 93 -10.54 -14.08 -3.38
CA GLY A 93 -9.64 -13.90 -2.23
C GLY A 93 -10.34 -13.80 -0.87
N TYR A 94 -9.53 -13.66 0.18
CA TYR A 94 -9.99 -13.56 1.57
C TYR A 94 -9.42 -12.31 2.25
N LEU A 95 -10.28 -11.56 2.96
CA LEU A 95 -9.90 -10.36 3.72
C LEU A 95 -9.67 -10.63 5.21
N SER A 96 -9.67 -11.89 5.64
CA SER A 96 -9.29 -12.25 7.01
C SER A 96 -7.77 -12.21 7.14
N PRO A 97 -7.21 -11.53 8.16
CA PRO A 97 -5.78 -11.60 8.44
C PRO A 97 -5.33 -13.05 8.70
N GLY A 98 -4.19 -13.42 8.13
CA GLY A 98 -3.50 -14.68 8.38
C GLY A 98 -2.59 -14.61 9.60
N VAL A 99 -1.65 -15.56 9.68
CA VAL A 99 -0.60 -15.59 10.72
C VAL A 99 0.74 -15.31 10.07
N SER A 100 1.40 -14.23 10.48
CA SER A 100 2.76 -13.93 10.02
C SER A 100 3.77 -14.94 10.56
N ILE A 101 4.66 -15.41 9.67
CA ILE A 101 5.73 -16.38 9.99
C ILE A 101 6.76 -15.75 10.94
N CYS A 102 7.01 -14.44 10.79
CA CYS A 102 7.95 -13.72 11.64
C CYS A 102 7.20 -12.79 12.57
N ARG A 103 6.42 -13.37 13.50
CA ARG A 103 5.92 -12.59 14.63
C ARG A 103 7.06 -11.89 15.34
N GLU A 104 8.23 -12.48 15.48
CA GLU A 104 9.40 -11.88 16.16
C GLU A 104 9.91 -10.57 15.54
N ARG A 105 9.71 -10.33 14.24
CA ARG A 105 9.99 -9.00 13.65
C ARG A 105 8.93 -7.97 14.03
N HIS A 106 7.74 -8.41 14.42
CA HIS A 106 6.59 -7.59 14.80
C HIS A 106 6.16 -7.74 16.27
N ALA A 107 6.86 -8.57 17.05
CA ALA A 107 6.43 -9.01 18.36
C ALA A 107 7.03 -8.09 19.40
N CYS A 108 6.16 -7.66 20.31
CA CYS A 108 6.55 -7.24 21.64
C CYS A 108 7.33 -8.39 22.29
N PRO A 109 8.62 -8.24 22.65
CA PRO A 109 9.29 -9.19 23.52
C PRO A 109 8.53 -9.27 24.85
N PRO A 110 8.36 -10.45 25.48
CA PRO A 110 7.90 -10.49 26.86
C PRO A 110 8.89 -9.68 27.71
N ALA A 111 8.34 -8.76 28.53
CA ALA A 111 9.12 -7.85 29.35
C ALA A 111 10.24 -8.58 30.08
N ALA A 112 11.49 -8.27 29.73
CA ALA A 112 12.65 -8.80 30.42
C ALA A 112 12.66 -8.29 31.88
N PRO A 113 13.02 -9.12 32.87
CA PRO A 113 13.19 -8.65 34.24
C PRO A 113 14.33 -7.63 34.29
N ALA A 114 14.08 -6.50 34.94
CA ALA A 114 14.97 -5.34 35.01
C ALA A 114 16.40 -5.70 35.49
N PRO A 115 17.46 -5.14 34.90
CA PRO A 115 18.82 -5.36 35.37
C PRO A 115 19.09 -4.62 36.68
N SER A 116 19.54 -5.36 37.69
CA SER A 116 20.11 -4.80 38.91
C SER A 116 21.38 -4.01 38.59
N SER A 117 21.35 -2.73 38.91
CA SER A 117 22.48 -1.79 38.85
C SER A 117 23.75 -2.32 39.52
N ALA A 118 24.88 -2.30 38.81
CA ALA A 118 26.22 -2.25 39.41
C ALA A 118 27.23 -1.58 38.47
N ALA A 119 27.60 -0.35 38.85
CA ALA A 119 28.91 0.32 38.76
C ALA A 119 29.72 0.35 37.44
N ALA A 120 29.89 1.60 36.99
CA ALA A 120 30.99 2.23 36.25
C ALA A 120 32.28 1.43 35.97
N GLN A 121 32.77 1.56 34.73
CA GLN A 121 34.18 1.85 34.41
C GLN A 121 34.35 2.37 32.97
N ASP A 122 34.97 3.55 32.86
CA ASP A 122 35.60 4.14 31.67
C ASP A 122 37.08 3.70 31.66
N PRO A 123 37.68 3.36 30.50
CA PRO A 123 38.66 4.29 29.95
C PRO A 123 38.69 4.36 28.40
N ASP A 124 38.56 5.58 27.89
CA ASP A 124 39.50 6.31 27.02
C ASP A 124 40.37 5.50 26.03
N ALA A 125 40.22 5.76 24.72
CA ALA A 125 41.32 6.10 23.80
C ALA A 125 40.87 6.08 22.32
N VAL A 126 40.83 7.27 21.74
CA VAL A 126 40.67 7.57 20.31
C VAL A 126 41.95 7.28 19.53
N MET A 127 41.86 6.52 18.42
CA MET A 127 42.69 6.62 17.19
C MET A 127 41.97 5.87 16.06
N ARG A 128 41.33 6.54 15.09
CA ARG A 128 41.88 7.08 13.82
C ARG A 128 42.22 6.01 12.78
N GLY A 129 41.48 6.01 11.66
CA GLY A 129 41.93 5.51 10.36
C GLY A 129 40.89 4.67 9.61
N GLY A 130 40.16 5.30 8.68
CA GLY A 130 39.28 4.61 7.75
C GLY A 130 38.94 5.54 6.59
N ASP A 131 39.83 5.59 5.60
CA ASP A 131 39.63 6.30 4.34
C ASP A 131 38.34 5.78 3.67
N LEU A 132 37.38 6.68 3.45
CA LEU A 132 36.19 6.39 2.67
C LEU A 132 36.50 6.84 1.23
N ASP A 133 36.78 5.87 0.36
CA ASP A 133 37.00 6.11 -1.05
C ASP A 133 35.76 6.79 -1.66
N VAL A 134 36.01 7.95 -2.27
CA VAL A 134 35.08 8.74 -3.05
C VAL A 134 34.74 7.96 -4.31
N ILE A 135 33.48 7.50 -4.45
CA ILE A 135 32.97 6.96 -5.70
C ILE A 135 32.53 8.14 -6.57
N GLU A 136 33.33 8.47 -7.58
CA GLU A 136 32.95 9.40 -8.65
C GLU A 136 31.90 8.73 -9.55
N GLU A 137 30.65 9.23 -9.51
CA GLU A 137 29.64 8.90 -10.52
C GLU A 137 29.81 9.79 -11.76
N GLU A 138 30.41 9.24 -12.82
CA GLU A 138 30.36 9.87 -14.15
C GLU A 138 28.98 9.66 -14.80
N SER A 139 28.13 10.67 -14.69
CA SER A 139 26.94 10.81 -15.54
C SER A 139 27.34 11.37 -16.91
N LYS A 140 27.26 10.53 -17.96
CA LYS A 140 27.37 10.98 -19.35
C LYS A 140 26.06 10.77 -20.10
N GLY A 141 25.23 11.81 -20.07
CA GLY A 141 24.07 11.94 -20.94
C GLY A 141 24.43 12.37 -22.37
N LYS A 142 23.84 11.69 -23.36
CA LYS A 142 23.46 12.15 -24.72
C LYS A 142 22.79 10.93 -25.41
N GLY A 143 21.53 10.89 -25.84
CA GLY A 143 20.57 11.91 -26.23
C GLY A 143 20.20 11.69 -27.71
N LYS A 144 19.05 11.06 -27.99
CA LYS A 144 18.07 11.42 -29.05
C LYS A 144 17.04 10.29 -29.30
N GLY A 145 15.78 10.62 -29.09
CA GLY A 145 14.60 9.93 -29.59
C GLY A 145 13.41 10.86 -29.38
N GLU A 146 13.12 11.69 -30.39
CA GLU A 146 11.93 12.54 -30.47
C GLU A 146 10.72 11.64 -30.76
N GLU A 147 9.81 11.47 -29.78
CA GLU A 147 8.45 10.96 -30.01
C GLU A 147 7.47 11.69 -29.06
N ASP A 148 6.86 12.75 -29.59
CA ASP A 148 5.51 13.28 -29.32
C ASP A 148 4.98 13.25 -27.86
N GLU A 149 5.52 14.10 -26.99
CA GLU A 149 5.03 14.30 -25.61
C GLU A 149 3.68 15.07 -25.54
N ASP A 150 3.21 15.65 -26.64
CA ASP A 150 1.95 16.40 -26.67
C ASP A 150 0.69 15.50 -26.61
N SER A 151 0.83 14.18 -26.79
CA SER A 151 -0.30 13.24 -26.77
C SER A 151 -0.67 12.78 -25.35
N VAL A 152 0.31 12.66 -24.45
CA VAL A 152 0.07 12.12 -23.10
C VAL A 152 -0.57 13.17 -22.18
N ALA A 153 -0.15 14.43 -22.30
CA ALA A 153 -0.76 15.53 -21.56
C ALA A 153 -2.23 15.74 -21.97
N ASP A 154 -2.54 15.62 -23.26
CA ASP A 154 -3.91 15.80 -23.79
C ASP A 154 -4.84 14.63 -23.39
N ALA A 155 -4.30 13.41 -23.33
CA ALA A 155 -5.02 12.25 -22.76
C ALA A 155 -5.31 12.42 -21.26
N PHE A 156 -4.38 13.01 -20.50
CA PHE A 156 -4.55 13.26 -19.07
C PHE A 156 -5.61 14.34 -18.79
N MET A 157 -5.64 15.40 -19.60
CA MET A 157 -6.64 16.48 -19.48
C MET A 157 -8.04 16.06 -19.92
N ASN A 158 -8.17 15.10 -20.85
CA ASN A 158 -9.48 14.51 -21.21
C ASN A 158 -10.06 13.63 -20.09
N ILE A 159 -9.22 12.92 -19.33
CA ILE A 159 -9.69 12.09 -18.20
C ILE A 159 -10.17 12.98 -17.04
N LEU A 160 -9.57 14.17 -16.86
CA LEU A 160 -9.97 15.13 -15.83
C LEU A 160 -11.27 15.87 -16.15
N HIS A 161 -11.60 16.15 -17.42
CA HIS A 161 -12.83 16.88 -17.78
C HIS A 161 -14.10 16.01 -17.79
N ILE A 162 -14.00 14.68 -17.87
CA ILE A 162 -15.18 13.79 -17.79
C ILE A 162 -15.78 13.79 -16.38
N ALA A 163 -15.01 14.21 -15.36
CA ALA A 163 -15.48 14.25 -13.97
C ALA A 163 -16.28 15.51 -13.59
N ASP A 164 -16.33 16.56 -14.43
CA ASP A 164 -16.98 17.84 -14.10
C ASP A 164 -18.12 18.28 -15.06
N GLY A 165 -18.54 17.40 -15.97
CA GLY A 165 -19.60 17.68 -16.94
C GLY A 165 -21.03 17.39 -16.45
N GLY A 166 -21.47 18.02 -15.36
CA GLY A 166 -22.90 18.10 -15.03
C GLY A 166 -23.57 19.24 -15.81
N THR A 167 -24.49 18.92 -16.74
CA THR A 167 -25.78 19.61 -17.00
C THR A 167 -26.33 19.24 -18.38
N GLY A 168 -27.56 18.70 -18.40
CA GLY A 168 -28.30 18.43 -19.63
C GLY A 168 -29.60 17.67 -19.37
N ALA A 169 -30.60 18.37 -18.83
CA ALA A 169 -31.99 17.88 -18.82
C ALA A 169 -32.50 17.69 -20.27
N PRO A 170 -33.47 16.80 -20.51
CA PRO A 170 -34.84 17.33 -20.62
C PRO A 170 -35.95 16.40 -20.08
N GLY A 171 -37.01 17.03 -19.56
CA GLY A 171 -38.41 16.61 -19.74
C GLY A 171 -38.91 15.33 -19.07
N GLY A 172 -39.69 15.47 -17.99
CA GLY A 172 -40.45 14.35 -17.43
C GLY A 172 -41.38 14.75 -16.28
N LEU A 173 -42.53 15.31 -16.64
CA LEU A 173 -43.62 15.70 -15.76
C LEU A 173 -44.38 14.44 -15.28
N VAL A 174 -44.22 14.00 -14.02
CA VAL A 174 -45.21 13.09 -13.37
C VAL A 174 -45.30 13.33 -11.85
N GLN A 175 -46.35 14.07 -11.50
CA GLN A 175 -47.34 13.85 -10.44
C GLN A 175 -46.99 13.02 -9.17
N HIS A 176 -47.17 13.73 -8.05
CA HIS A 176 -47.45 13.32 -6.67
C HIS A 176 -48.25 12.01 -6.47
N CYS A 177 -47.75 11.15 -5.59
CA CYS A 177 -48.45 10.30 -4.60
C CYS A 177 -47.33 9.80 -3.65
N GLY A 178 -47.23 10.17 -2.37
CA GLY A 178 -48.23 9.98 -1.33
C GLY A 178 -48.03 8.63 -0.64
N ALA A 179 -47.03 8.48 0.23
CA ALA A 179 -46.99 7.39 1.22
C ALA A 179 -46.10 7.78 2.42
N HIS A 180 -46.78 8.22 3.47
CA HIS A 180 -46.27 8.39 4.83
C HIS A 180 -46.15 7.00 5.47
N VAL A 181 -44.96 6.58 5.90
CA VAL A 181 -44.83 5.55 6.95
C VAL A 181 -43.73 5.98 7.92
N ILE A 182 -44.17 6.43 9.08
CA ILE A 182 -43.37 6.69 10.27
C ILE A 182 -43.25 5.34 10.99
N TYR A 183 -42.03 4.88 11.28
CA TYR A 183 -41.79 3.90 12.33
C TYR A 183 -41.00 4.59 13.45
N ASN A 184 -41.71 4.94 14.51
CA ASN A 184 -41.11 5.24 15.81
C ASN A 184 -40.78 3.92 16.52
N GLY A 185 -39.68 3.93 17.27
CA GLY A 185 -39.10 2.76 17.90
C GLY A 185 -39.80 2.24 19.15
N LEU A 186 -39.19 1.17 19.65
CA LEU A 186 -39.15 0.67 21.01
C LEU A 186 -37.78 0.00 21.19
#